data_AF-A0A937QA69-F1
#
_entry.id   AF-A0A937QA69-F1
#
_cell.length_a   1.000
_cell.length_b   1.000
_cell.length_c   1.000
_cell.angle_alpha   90.00
_cell.angle_beta   90.00
_cell.angle_gamma   90.00
#
_symmetry.space_group_name_H-M   'P 1'
#
loop_
_entity.id
_entity.type
_entity.pdbx_description
1 polymer ?
#
loop_
_entity_poly.entity_id
_entity_poly.type
_entity_poly.pdbx_seq_one_letter_code
_entity_poly.pdbx_strand_id
1 'polypeptide(L)'
;MEFTTSFIRIFCIALAYTSPILITLLLVITFLGLLVGKKEGWSILDALYFSFITAATVGYGDLYPTKKSSKLLAIAIAVVGLLLTGIVVAIGLHSVIHAFEKTGHLSNFNQL
;
A
#
# COMPACT_ATOMS: atom_id res chain seq x y z
N MET A 1 23.09 9.43 15.37
CA MET A 1 21.62 9.33 15.35
C MET A 1 20.95 10.34 14.39
N GLU A 2 21.70 11.26 13.77
CA GLU A 2 21.21 12.27 12.81
C GLU A 2 20.52 11.70 11.55
N PHE A 3 21.00 10.55 11.05
CA PHE A 3 20.38 9.86 9.91
C PHE A 3 18.96 9.39 10.24
N THR A 4 18.79 8.68 11.37
CA THR A 4 17.50 8.10 11.78
C THR A 4 16.44 9.17 11.99
N THR A 5 16.79 10.29 12.64
CA THR A 5 15.86 11.39 12.88
C THR A 5 15.47 12.10 11.58
N SER A 6 16.42 12.30 10.67
CA SER A 6 16.17 12.87 9.35
C SER A 6 15.26 11.96 8.52
N PHE A 7 15.56 10.66 8.45
CA PHE A 7 14.75 9.67 7.75
C PHE A 7 13.30 9.65 8.26
N ILE A 8 13.10 9.49 9.57
CA ILE A 8 11.75 9.42 10.17
C ILE A 8 10.96 10.68 9.85
N ARG A 9 11.59 11.86 9.98
CA ARG A 9 10.91 13.14 9.72
C ARG A 9 10.46 13.25 8.27
N ILE A 10 11.34 12.94 7.32
CA ILE A 10 11.03 13.02 5.88
C ILE A 10 9.97 12.00 5.50
N PHE A 11 10.10 10.77 5.99
CA PHE A 11 9.15 9.69 5.76
C PHE A 11 7.75 10.06 6.26
N CYS A 12 7.63 10.53 7.51
CA CYS A 12 6.35 10.96 8.06
C CYS A 12 5.74 12.14 7.31
N ILE A 13 6.54 13.14 6.90
CA ILE A 13 6.04 14.28 6.11
C ILE A 13 5.58 13.84 4.72
N ALA A 14 6.37 13.01 4.03
CA ALA A 14 6.02 12.49 2.71
C ALA A 14 4.75 11.61 2.78
N LEU A 15 4.62 10.79 3.82
CA LEU A 15 3.42 9.98 4.06
C LEU A 15 2.20 10.87 4.36
N ALA A 16 2.36 11.92 5.17
CA ALA A 16 1.27 12.86 5.47
C ALA A 16 0.85 13.66 4.23
N TYR A 17 1.79 14.09 3.40
CA TYR A 17 1.53 14.84 2.17
C TYR A 17 0.83 13.97 1.11
N THR A 18 1.20 12.69 1.01
CA THR A 18 0.56 11.72 0.11
C THR A 18 -0.66 11.01 0.73
N SER A 19 -0.99 11.30 1.99
CA SER A 19 -2.14 10.70 2.67
C SER A 19 -3.47 10.77 1.90
N PRO A 20 -3.87 11.85 1.19
CA PRO A 20 -5.12 11.85 0.46
C PRO A 20 -5.18 10.78 -0.64
N ILE A 21 -4.06 10.52 -1.33
CA ILE A 21 -4.03 9.47 -2.37
C ILE A 21 -4.09 8.08 -1.74
N LEU A 22 -3.37 7.85 -0.64
CA LEU A 22 -3.37 6.57 0.07
C LEU A 22 -4.75 6.24 0.66
N ILE A 23 -5.40 7.22 1.28
CA ILE A 23 -6.76 7.09 1.81
C ILE A 23 -7.74 6.80 0.68
N THR A 24 -7.63 7.51 -0.46
CA THR A 24 -8.50 7.26 -1.62
C THR A 24 -8.35 5.83 -2.13
N LEU A 25 -7.13 5.31 -2.26
CA LEU A 25 -6.88 3.93 -2.68
C LEU A 25 -7.43 2.91 -1.67
N LEU A 26 -7.27 3.15 -0.37
CA LEU A 26 -7.85 2.31 0.69
C LEU A 26 -9.38 2.28 0.65
N LEU A 27 -10.01 3.44 0.42
CA LEU A 27 -11.45 3.53 0.26
C LEU A 27 -11.93 2.78 -0.99
N VAL A 28 -11.20 2.86 -2.10
CA VAL A 28 -11.49 2.07 -3.31
C VAL A 28 -11.38 0.57 -3.03
N ILE A 29 -10.32 0.11 -2.38
CA ILE A 29 -10.14 -1.30 -1.98
C ILE A 29 -11.32 -1.78 -1.13
N THR A 30 -11.66 -0.99 -0.11
CA THR A 30 -12.77 -1.28 0.81
C THR A 30 -14.10 -1.35 0.07
N PHE A 31 -14.38 -0.36 -0.78
CA PHE A 31 -15.61 -0.30 -1.57
C PHE A 31 -15.75 -1.49 -2.52
N LEU A 32 -14.69 -1.84 -3.26
CA LEU A 32 -14.67 -3.00 -4.13
C LEU A 32 -14.83 -4.31 -3.33
N GLY A 33 -14.19 -4.39 -2.16
CA GLY A 33 -14.34 -5.50 -1.21
C GLY A 33 -15.77 -5.74 -0.79
N LEU A 34 -16.47 -4.68 -0.36
CA LEU A 34 -17.88 -4.74 0.02
C LEU A 34 -18.78 -5.14 -1.15
N LEU A 35 -18.47 -4.71 -2.38
CA LEU A 35 -19.19 -5.16 -3.58
C LEU A 35 -18.99 -6.65 -3.85
N VAL A 36 -17.78 -7.17 -3.66
CA VAL A 36 -17.51 -8.61 -3.76
C VAL A 36 -18.27 -9.36 -2.69
N GLY A 37 -18.18 -8.93 -1.42
CA GLY A 37 -18.88 -9.55 -0.31
C GLY A 37 -20.39 -9.59 -0.51
N LYS A 38 -21.00 -8.48 -0.94
CA LYS A 38 -22.43 -8.42 -1.29
C LYS A 38 -22.80 -9.39 -2.41
N LYS A 39 -21.93 -9.58 -3.40
CA LYS A 39 -22.17 -10.52 -4.51
C LYS A 39 -22.00 -11.97 -4.08
N GLU A 40 -21.04 -12.28 -3.22
CA GLU A 40 -20.77 -13.65 -2.76
C GLU A 40 -21.62 -14.04 -1.53
N GLY A 41 -22.33 -13.09 -0.91
CA GLY A 41 -23.15 -13.33 0.28
C GLY A 41 -22.33 -13.38 1.58
N TRP A 42 -21.15 -12.76 1.59
CA TRP A 42 -20.27 -12.70 2.75
C TRP A 42 -20.72 -11.63 3.74
N SER A 43 -20.33 -11.80 5.01
CA SER A 43 -20.50 -10.74 6.00
C SER A 43 -19.63 -9.52 5.66
N ILE A 44 -19.95 -8.36 6.25
CA ILE A 44 -19.15 -7.14 6.06
C ILE A 44 -17.70 -7.36 6.52
N LEU A 45 -17.50 -8.10 7.62
CA LEU A 45 -16.16 -8.39 8.14
C LEU A 45 -15.36 -9.29 7.20
N ASP A 46 -15.99 -10.33 6.66
CA ASP A 46 -15.36 -11.24 5.68
C ASP A 46 -14.99 -10.50 4.38
N ALA A 47 -15.86 -9.60 3.93
CA ALA A 47 -15.63 -8.77 2.76
C ALA A 47 -14.45 -7.80 2.94
N LEU A 48 -14.35 -7.17 4.12
CA LEU A 48 -13.24 -6.30 4.49
C LEU A 48 -11.95 -7.12 4.58
N TYR A 49 -11.97 -8.23 5.32
CA TYR A 49 -10.84 -9.14 5.47
C TYR A 49 -10.32 -9.59 4.09
N PHE A 50 -11.19 -10.11 3.23
CA PHE A 50 -10.85 -10.48 1.85
C PHE A 50 -10.18 -9.32 1.09
N SER A 51 -10.75 -8.11 1.16
CA SER A 51 -10.23 -6.96 0.43
C SER A 51 -8.83 -6.54 0.90
N PHE A 52 -8.57 -6.56 2.21
CA PHE A 52 -7.27 -6.21 2.78
C PHE A 52 -6.22 -7.26 2.47
N ILE A 53 -6.50 -8.56 2.67
CA ILE A 53 -5.52 -9.61 2.39
C ILE A 53 -5.21 -9.72 0.89
N THR A 54 -6.18 -9.41 0.02
CA THR A 54 -5.99 -9.38 -1.42
C THR A 54 -5.15 -8.17 -1.83
N ALA A 55 -5.46 -6.98 -1.31
CA ALA A 55 -4.71 -5.77 -1.59
C ALA A 55 -3.28 -5.82 -1.05
N ALA A 56 -3.07 -6.44 0.11
CA ALA A 56 -1.77 -6.68 0.72
C ALA A 56 -1.02 -7.85 0.06
N THR A 57 -1.59 -8.51 -0.94
CA THR A 57 -1.03 -9.68 -1.65
C THR A 57 -0.74 -10.89 -0.75
N VAL A 58 -1.37 -10.95 0.43
CA VAL A 58 -1.25 -12.09 1.37
C VAL A 58 -2.01 -13.30 0.84
N GLY A 59 -3.27 -13.11 0.43
CA GLY A 59 -4.04 -14.08 -0.33
C GLY A 59 -4.15 -15.49 0.27
N TYR A 60 -4.59 -15.62 1.53
CA TYR A 60 -4.71 -16.92 2.22
C TYR A 60 -5.57 -17.96 1.48
N GLY A 61 -6.55 -17.52 0.68
CA GLY A 61 -7.38 -18.39 -0.14
C GLY A 61 -8.50 -19.12 0.61
N ASP A 62 -8.73 -18.75 1.87
CA ASP A 62 -9.87 -19.14 2.69
C ASP A 62 -11.19 -18.51 2.20
N LEU A 63 -11.12 -17.26 1.76
CA LEU A 63 -12.19 -16.58 1.03
C LEU A 63 -11.75 -16.30 -0.41
N TYR A 64 -12.55 -16.75 -1.37
CA TYR A 64 -12.31 -16.50 -2.78
C TYR A 64 -13.61 -16.33 -3.57
N PRO A 65 -13.65 -15.38 -4.53
CA PRO A 65 -14.85 -15.12 -5.31
C PRO A 65 -15.17 -16.29 -6.26
N THR A 66 -16.39 -16.79 -6.21
CA THR A 66 -16.85 -17.87 -7.09
C THR A 66 -17.45 -17.34 -8.40
N LYS A 67 -18.12 -16.18 -8.35
CA LYS A 67 -18.85 -15.61 -9.49
C LYS A 67 -17.91 -14.87 -10.45
N LYS A 68 -18.19 -14.95 -11.76
CA LYS A 68 -17.42 -14.26 -12.82
C LYS A 68 -17.25 -12.76 -12.53
N SER A 69 -18.33 -12.09 -12.11
CA SER A 69 -18.27 -10.65 -11.82
C SER A 69 -17.46 -10.32 -10.56
N SER A 70 -17.42 -11.21 -9.58
CA SER A 70 -16.67 -11.01 -8.33
C SER A 70 -15.17 -11.24 -8.55
N LYS A 71 -14.82 -12.20 -9.42
CA LYS A 71 -13.44 -12.42 -9.87
C LYS A 71 -12.86 -11.19 -10.55
N LEU A 72 -13.62 -10.53 -11.42
CA LEU A 72 -13.18 -9.28 -12.06
C LEU A 72 -12.92 -8.17 -11.04
N LEU A 73 -13.80 -8.01 -10.05
CA LEU A 73 -13.60 -7.05 -8.97
C LEU A 73 -12.38 -7.39 -8.10
N ALA A 74 -12.13 -8.68 -7.82
CA ALA A 74 -10.95 -9.10 -7.08
C ALA A 74 -9.63 -8.79 -7.82
N ILE A 75 -9.61 -8.94 -9.15
CA ILE A 75 -8.46 -8.52 -9.98
C ILE A 75 -8.26 -7.01 -9.85
N ALA A 76 -9.33 -6.21 -9.90
CA ALA A 76 -9.24 -4.77 -9.70
C ALA A 76 -8.69 -4.42 -8.29
N ILE A 77 -9.13 -5.11 -7.23
CA ILE A 77 -8.61 -4.95 -5.87
C ILE A 77 -7.10 -5.25 -5.83
N ALA A 78 -6.65 -6.32 -6.49
CA ALA A 78 -5.23 -6.68 -6.54
C ALA A 78 -4.39 -5.60 -7.24
N VAL A 79 -4.87 -5.05 -8.36
CA VAL A 79 -4.18 -3.96 -9.07
C VAL A 79 -4.09 -2.69 -8.21
N VAL A 80 -5.20 -2.29 -7.58
CA VAL A 80 -5.22 -1.11 -6.71
C VAL A 80 -4.34 -1.32 -5.47
N GLY A 81 -4.34 -2.52 -4.89
CA GLY A 81 -3.46 -2.91 -3.80
C GLY A 81 -1.98 -2.83 -4.16
N LEU A 82 -1.62 -3.30 -5.36
CA LEU A 82 -0.25 -3.19 -5.88
C LEU A 82 0.19 -1.73 -6.07
N LEU A 83 -0.71 -0.85 -6.52
CA LEU A 83 -0.42 0.58 -6.61
C LEU A 83 -0.20 1.20 -5.21
N LEU A 84 -1.04 0.83 -4.24
CA LEU A 84 -0.90 1.30 -2.86
C LEU A 84 0.44 0.87 -2.25
N THR A 85 0.80 -0.41 -2.35
CA THR A 85 2.08 -0.90 -1.83
C THR A 85 3.26 -0.29 -2.57
N GLY A 86 3.17 -0.11 -3.89
CA GLY A 86 4.19 0.56 -4.70
C GLY A 86 4.47 1.99 -4.27
N ILE A 87 3.42 2.78 -3.99
CA ILE A 87 3.56 4.17 -3.51
C ILE A 87 4.25 4.18 -2.13
N VAL A 88 3.84 3.30 -1.21
CA VAL A 88 4.44 3.23 0.13
C VAL A 88 5.93 2.89 0.04
N VAL A 89 6.30 1.92 -0.79
CA VAL A 89 7.70 1.55 -1.04
C VAL A 89 8.48 2.71 -1.64
N ALA A 90 7.92 3.42 -2.62
CA ALA A 90 8.56 4.57 -3.26
C ALA A 90 8.84 5.72 -2.26
N ILE A 91 7.89 6.00 -1.36
CA ILE A 91 8.07 6.99 -0.29
C ILE A 91 9.20 6.57 0.66
N GLY A 92 9.24 5.28 1.03
CA GLY A 92 10.32 4.71 1.83
C GLY A 92 11.68 4.94 1.18
N LEU A 93 11.82 4.57 -0.09
CA LEU A 93 13.04 4.74 -0.85
C LEU A 93 13.47 6.22 -0.95
N HIS A 94 12.53 7.12 -1.31
CA HIS A 94 12.80 8.55 -1.41
C HIS A 94 13.30 9.13 -0.07
N SER A 95 12.69 8.70 1.04
CA SER A 95 13.07 9.15 2.38
C SER A 95 14.47 8.66 2.78
N VAL A 96 14.83 7.43 2.39
CA VAL A 96 16.17 6.87 2.59
C VAL A 96 17.21 7.66 1.80
N ILE A 97 16.99 7.87 0.50
CA ILE A 97 17.94 8.59 -0.38
C ILE A 97 18.20 10.00 0.15
N HIS A 98 17.13 10.74 0.48
CA HIS A 98 17.27 12.11 0.98
C HIS A 98 17.97 12.17 2.34
N ALA A 99 17.73 11.20 3.23
CA ALA A 99 18.45 11.11 4.49
C ALA A 99 19.95 10.81 4.29
N PHE A 100 20.30 10.01 3.28
CA PHE A 100 21.70 9.73 2.93
C PHE A 100 22.42 10.96 2.36
N GLU A 101 21.78 11.71 1.46
CA GLU A 101 22.33 12.96 0.91
C GLU A 101 22.61 13.97 2.03
N LYS A 102 21.66 14.15 2.95
CA LYS A 102 21.77 15.09 4.06
C LYS A 102 22.86 14.71 5.07
N THR A 103 23.17 13.43 5.20
CA THR A 103 24.19 12.93 6.14
C THR A 103 25.60 12.89 5.51
N GLY A 104 25.77 13.27 4.24
CA GLY A 104 27.09 13.36 3.60
C GLY A 104 27.82 12.02 3.40
N HIS A 105 27.14 10.89 3.59
CA HIS A 105 27.78 9.57 3.38
C HIS A 105 27.96 9.20 1.90
N LEU A 106 27.29 9.90 0.97
CA LEU A 106 27.46 9.72 -0.47
C LEU A 106 28.67 10.50 -1.05
N SER A 107 29.19 11.53 -0.36
CA SER A 107 30.36 12.28 -0.85
C SER A 107 31.68 11.52 -0.70
N ASN A 108 31.74 10.52 0.18
CA ASN A 108 32.93 9.68 0.37
C ASN A 108 33.06 8.54 -0.64
N PHE A 109 31.99 8.16 -1.35
CA PHE A 109 32.04 7.08 -2.35
C PHE A 109 32.46 7.56 -3.75
N ASN A 110 32.28 8.85 -4.07
CA ASN A 110 32.76 9.45 -5.32
C ASN A 110 34.21 9.97 -5.24
N GLN A 111 34.94 9.64 -4.17
CA GLN A 111 36.37 9.96 -3.98
C GLN A 111 37.28 8.73 -3.98
N LEU A 112 36.75 7.57 -4.37
CA LEU A 112 37.49 6.33 -4.68
C LEU A 112 37.25 5.98 -6.16
#